data_AF-A0A378F146-F1
#
_entry.id   AF-A0A378F146-F1
#
_cell.length_a   1.000
_cell.length_b   1.000
_cell.length_c   1.000
_cell.angle_alpha   90.00
_cell.angle_beta   90.00
_cell.angle_gamma   90.00
#
_symmetry.space_group_name_H-M   'P 1'
#
loop_
_entity.id
_entity.type
_entity.pdbx_description
1 polymer ?
#
loop_
_entity_poly.entity_id
_entity_poly.type
_entity_poly.pdbx_seq_one_letter_code
_entity_poly.pdbx_strand_id
1 'polypeptide(L)'
;MNKVTHLVLPLSLISTDVLAENKTETVPITEKQTSDTIVVRAAPTNQSMGTQIINADKIASRPTGNGTVTELLKYNPNVRFANDSNSSLNPGEIAPENVSFHGEKFYNNNFIIPHGGN
;
A
#
# COMPACT_ATOMS: atom_id res chain seq x y z
N MET A 1 -4.45 66.05 -18.95
CA MET A 1 -3.87 64.79 -18.45
C MET A 1 -4.26 64.66 -16.99
N ASN A 2 -4.99 63.59 -16.68
CA ASN A 2 -6.10 63.62 -15.74
C ASN A 2 -5.64 63.09 -14.37
N LYS A 3 -5.88 63.86 -13.32
CA LYS A 3 -5.62 63.46 -11.93
C LYS A 3 -6.68 62.44 -11.53
N VAL A 4 -6.29 61.18 -11.34
CA VAL A 4 -7.17 60.12 -10.87
C VAL A 4 -7.16 60.12 -9.34
N THR A 5 -8.22 60.65 -8.75
CA THR A 5 -8.51 60.61 -7.32
C THR A 5 -9.31 59.34 -7.03
N HIS A 6 -8.70 58.35 -6.39
CA HIS A 6 -9.40 57.14 -5.93
C HIS A 6 -9.97 57.36 -4.52
N LEU A 7 -11.29 57.30 -4.43
CA LEU A 7 -12.08 57.33 -3.21
C LEU A 7 -12.25 55.88 -2.71
N VAL A 8 -11.66 55.53 -1.56
CA VAL A 8 -11.78 54.20 -0.94
C VAL A 8 -12.74 54.30 0.24
N LEU A 9 -13.89 53.60 0.18
CA LEU A 9 -14.81 53.39 1.30
C LEU A 9 -14.42 52.13 2.10
N PRO A 10 -14.41 52.16 3.45
CA PRO A 10 -14.22 50.96 4.26
C PRO A 10 -15.56 50.23 4.46
N LEU A 11 -15.61 48.94 4.11
CA LEU A 11 -16.75 48.06 4.38
C LEU A 11 -16.39 47.15 5.57
N SER A 12 -16.98 47.41 6.75
CA SER A 12 -16.82 46.56 7.94
C SER A 12 -17.80 45.38 7.88
N LEU A 13 -17.30 44.15 8.01
CA LEU A 13 -18.11 42.96 8.27
C LEU A 13 -18.13 42.71 9.79
N ILE A 14 -19.32 42.66 10.36
CA ILE A 14 -19.59 42.40 11.79
C ILE A 14 -19.82 40.89 11.94
N SER A 15 -19.12 40.25 12.89
CA SER A 15 -19.24 38.84 13.25
C SER A 15 -20.48 38.55 14.11
N THR A 16 -21.11 37.38 13.92
CA THR A 16 -22.01 36.78 14.91
C THR A 16 -21.75 35.28 15.00
N ASP A 17 -21.36 34.80 16.18
CA ASP A 17 -21.30 33.37 16.51
C ASP A 17 -22.70 32.86 16.83
N VAL A 18 -23.12 31.77 16.17
CA VAL A 18 -24.34 31.04 16.51
C VAL A 18 -23.99 29.99 17.56
N LEU A 19 -24.59 30.14 18.74
CA LEU A 19 -24.60 29.15 19.82
C LEU A 19 -25.94 28.40 19.77
N ALA A 20 -25.90 27.10 19.49
CA ALA A 20 -27.10 26.26 19.49
C ALA A 20 -27.53 25.93 20.92
N GLU A 21 -28.82 26.17 21.18
CA GLU A 21 -29.51 26.06 22.46
C GLU A 21 -29.69 24.59 22.89
N ASN A 22 -29.33 24.30 24.15
CA ASN A 22 -29.51 23.01 24.82
C ASN A 22 -30.98 22.83 25.21
N LYS A 23 -31.67 21.90 24.55
CA LYS A 23 -32.90 21.29 25.07
C LYS A 23 -32.59 19.88 25.55
N THR A 24 -32.50 19.74 26.87
CA THR A 24 -32.43 18.45 27.56
C THR A 24 -33.81 17.80 27.54
N GLU A 25 -33.96 16.73 26.77
CA GLU A 25 -35.04 15.74 26.92
C GLU A 25 -34.42 14.40 27.36
N THR A 26 -34.70 14.05 28.60
CA THR A 26 -34.27 12.84 29.28
C THR A 26 -35.05 11.63 28.72
N VAL A 27 -34.38 10.75 27.98
CA VAL A 27 -34.86 9.40 27.67
C VAL A 27 -33.82 8.41 28.22
N PRO A 28 -34.19 7.43 29.05
CA PRO A 28 -33.23 6.51 29.66
C PRO A 28 -32.73 5.50 28.61
N ILE A 29 -31.48 5.67 28.15
CA ILE A 29 -30.77 4.64 27.38
C ILE A 29 -29.95 3.76 28.33
N THR A 30 -30.53 2.63 28.72
CA THR A 30 -29.73 1.47 29.15
C THR A 30 -29.18 0.82 27.89
N GLU A 31 -28.06 1.33 27.40
CA GLU A 31 -27.25 0.67 26.37
C GLU A 31 -25.89 0.37 26.96
N LYS A 32 -25.66 -0.93 27.19
CA LYS A 32 -24.35 -1.48 27.49
C LYS A 32 -23.43 -1.16 26.31
N GLN A 33 -22.71 -0.04 26.40
CA GLN A 33 -21.66 0.32 25.47
C GLN A 33 -20.52 -0.69 25.64
N THR A 34 -20.65 -1.83 24.96
CA THR A 34 -19.48 -2.64 24.62
C THR A 34 -18.66 -1.76 23.69
N SER A 35 -17.60 -1.19 24.22
CA SER A 35 -16.56 -0.51 23.45
C SER A 35 -15.97 -1.50 22.45
N ASP A 36 -16.51 -1.51 21.23
CA ASP A 36 -15.98 -2.28 20.11
C ASP A 36 -14.67 -1.62 19.67
N THR A 37 -13.59 -2.02 20.33
CA THR A 37 -12.26 -1.50 20.05
C THR A 37 -11.79 -2.14 18.75
N ILE A 38 -11.95 -1.42 17.64
CA ILE A 38 -11.35 -1.80 16.36
C ILE A 38 -9.84 -1.58 16.47
N VAL A 39 -9.10 -2.66 16.74
CA VAL A 39 -7.63 -2.66 16.66
C VAL A 39 -7.21 -2.59 15.19
N VAL A 40 -6.95 -1.37 14.71
CA VAL A 40 -6.30 -1.15 13.41
C VAL A 40 -4.84 -1.62 13.53
N ARG A 41 -4.56 -2.85 13.12
CA ARG A 41 -3.19 -3.33 12.90
C ARG A 41 -2.67 -2.65 11.64
N ALA A 42 -2.13 -1.44 11.76
CA ALA A 42 -1.34 -0.85 10.69
C ALA A 42 -0.17 -1.80 10.40
N ALA A 43 0.07 -2.13 9.12
CA ALA A 43 1.30 -2.82 8.73
C ALA A 43 2.48 -2.00 9.29
N PRO A 44 3.44 -2.61 10.01
CA PRO A 44 4.52 -1.86 10.62
C PRO A 44 5.20 -1.04 9.52
N THR A 45 5.36 0.26 9.73
CA THR A 45 5.99 1.18 8.77
C THR A 45 7.40 0.72 8.35
N ASN A 46 8.07 -0.08 9.19
CA ASN A 46 9.34 -0.75 8.91
C ASN A 46 9.27 -1.84 7.81
N GLN A 47 8.08 -2.31 7.46
CA GLN A 47 7.86 -3.29 6.40
C GLN A 47 7.67 -2.64 5.02
N SER A 48 7.59 -1.30 4.93
CA SER A 48 7.29 -0.63 3.65
C SER A 48 8.54 -0.44 2.78
N MET A 49 9.71 -0.23 3.39
CA MET A 49 10.94 0.05 2.65
C MET A 49 11.72 -1.25 2.43
N GLY A 50 11.94 -1.62 1.16
CA GLY A 50 12.65 -2.85 0.78
C GLY A 50 11.74 -4.08 0.59
N THR A 51 10.44 -3.97 0.89
CA THR A 51 9.45 -5.03 0.63
C THR A 51 8.67 -4.73 -0.66
N GLN A 52 8.41 -5.76 -1.46
CA GLN A 52 7.53 -5.67 -2.62
C GLN A 52 6.26 -6.50 -2.39
N ILE A 53 5.10 -5.86 -2.48
CA ILE A 53 3.79 -6.53 -2.44
C ILE A 53 3.24 -6.63 -3.87
N ILE A 54 2.94 -7.85 -4.30
CA ILE A 54 2.41 -8.14 -5.63
C ILE A 54 1.02 -8.78 -5.46
N ASN A 55 -0.03 -8.02 -5.76
CA ASN A 55 -1.42 -8.50 -5.74
C ASN A 55 -1.77 -9.25 -7.03
N ALA A 56 -2.86 -10.01 -7.01
CA ALA A 56 -3.33 -10.80 -8.16
C ALA A 56 -3.46 -9.98 -9.46
N ASP A 57 -3.99 -8.75 -9.41
CA ASP A 57 -4.11 -7.88 -10.59
C ASP A 57 -2.74 -7.51 -11.19
N LYS A 58 -1.73 -7.31 -10.32
CA LYS A 58 -0.35 -7.07 -10.74
C LYS A 58 0.31 -8.31 -11.32
N ILE A 59 -0.07 -9.50 -10.84
CA ILE A 59 0.39 -10.77 -11.41
C ILE A 59 -0.20 -10.94 -12.82
N ALA A 60 -1.51 -10.75 -12.96
CA ALA A 60 -2.23 -10.90 -14.22
C ALA A 60 -1.79 -9.89 -15.31
N SER A 61 -1.36 -8.69 -14.90
CA SER A 61 -0.87 -7.66 -15.83
C SER A 61 0.60 -7.82 -16.21
N ARG A 62 1.36 -8.71 -15.56
CA ARG A 62 2.77 -8.93 -15.89
C ARG A 62 2.90 -10.07 -16.90
N PRO A 63 3.66 -9.88 -17.98
CA PRO A 63 3.98 -11.00 -18.86
C PRO A 63 4.83 -12.00 -18.08
N THR A 64 4.31 -13.22 -17.94
CA THR A 64 4.97 -14.40 -17.39
C THR A 64 5.07 -15.45 -18.49
N GLY A 65 6.15 -16.25 -18.46
CA GLY A 65 6.37 -17.32 -19.43
C GLY A 65 5.80 -18.62 -18.90
N ASN A 66 6.49 -19.20 -17.92
CA ASN A 66 6.11 -20.44 -17.27
C ASN A 66 5.16 -20.20 -16.08
N GLY A 67 5.00 -18.95 -15.62
CA GLY A 67 4.11 -18.62 -14.51
C GLY A 67 4.69 -18.97 -13.14
N THR A 68 6.02 -19.07 -13.03
CA THR A 68 6.70 -19.35 -11.76
C THR A 68 6.73 -18.14 -10.84
N VAL A 69 6.81 -18.35 -9.53
CA VAL A 69 6.90 -17.25 -8.54
C VAL A 69 8.15 -16.39 -8.77
N THR A 70 9.24 -17.02 -9.21
CA THR A 70 10.53 -16.37 -9.47
C THR A 70 10.46 -15.42 -10.66
N GLU A 71 9.59 -15.65 -11.65
CA GLU A 71 9.39 -14.71 -12.77
C GLU A 71 8.84 -13.36 -12.31
N LEU A 72 8.00 -13.35 -11.28
CA LEU A 72 7.47 -12.11 -10.73
C LEU A 72 8.55 -11.25 -10.07
N LEU A 73 9.65 -11.88 -9.64
CA LEU A 73 10.81 -11.20 -9.04
C LEU A 73 11.71 -10.53 -10.08
N LYS A 74 11.54 -10.79 -11.39
CA LYS A 74 12.32 -10.15 -12.47
C LYS A 74 12.18 -8.62 -12.49
N TYR A 75 11.06 -8.11 -11.97
CA TYR A 75 10.78 -6.68 -11.86
C TYR A 75 11.36 -6.03 -10.60
N ASN A 76 12.05 -6.79 -9.74
CA ASN A 76 12.69 -6.26 -8.54
C ASN A 76 14.18 -5.96 -8.82
N PRO A 77 14.65 -4.72 -8.68
CA PRO A 77 16.05 -4.37 -8.96
C PRO A 77 17.06 -5.07 -8.04
N ASN A 78 16.63 -5.52 -6.86
CA ASN A 78 17.49 -6.15 -5.86
C ASN A 78 17.66 -7.66 -6.07
N VAL A 79 17.00 -8.24 -7.09
CA VAL A 79 17.05 -9.66 -7.41
C VAL A 79 17.88 -9.90 -8.65
N ARG A 80 18.78 -10.89 -8.61
CA ARG A 80 19.57 -11.39 -9.74
C ARG A 80 19.22 -12.86 -10.00
N PHE A 81 19.36 -13.29 -11.24
CA PHE A 81 19.08 -14.65 -11.70
C PHE A 81 20.37 -15.28 -12.24
N ALA A 82 20.42 -16.61 -12.27
CA ALA A 82 21.54 -17.30 -12.90
C ALA A 82 21.43 -17.23 -14.44
N ASN A 83 22.57 -17.09 -15.12
CA ASN A 83 22.63 -16.88 -16.57
C ASN A 83 22.12 -18.08 -17.39
N ASP A 84 22.14 -19.28 -16.82
CA ASP A 84 21.72 -20.53 -17.44
C ASP A 84 20.22 -20.80 -17.31
N SER A 85 19.53 -20.12 -16.39
CA SER A 85 18.13 -20.38 -16.05
C SER A 85 17.15 -19.99 -17.16
N ASN A 86 17.52 -19.10 -18.08
CA ASN A 86 16.72 -18.71 -19.25
C ASN A 86 17.51 -18.92 -20.55
N SER A 87 18.13 -20.08 -20.69
CA SER A 87 18.90 -20.45 -21.88
C SER A 87 18.00 -21.01 -22.97
N SER A 88 18.27 -20.64 -24.23
CA SER A 88 17.61 -21.21 -25.42
C SER A 88 17.86 -22.72 -25.59
N LEU A 89 18.77 -23.31 -24.80
CA LEU A 89 19.06 -24.74 -24.82
C LEU A 89 17.95 -25.56 -24.14
N ASN A 90 17.21 -24.98 -23.19
CA ASN A 90 16.20 -25.68 -22.40
C ASN A 90 14.82 -24.98 -22.43
N PRO A 91 14.21 -24.77 -23.62
CA PRO A 91 12.95 -24.04 -23.73
C PRO A 91 11.75 -24.77 -23.11
N GLY A 92 11.87 -26.06 -22.79
CA GLY A 92 10.84 -26.86 -22.14
C GLY A 92 10.95 -26.96 -20.62
N GLU A 93 11.96 -26.31 -20.02
CA GLU A 93 12.13 -26.31 -18.57
C GLU A 93 11.09 -25.37 -17.93
N ILE A 94 10.37 -25.89 -16.93
CA ILE A 94 9.33 -25.16 -16.19
C ILE A 94 9.64 -25.03 -14.69
N ALA A 95 10.77 -25.58 -14.24
CA ALA A 95 11.22 -25.38 -12.87
C ALA A 95 11.44 -23.89 -12.56
N PRO A 96 11.18 -23.45 -11.32
CA PRO A 96 11.51 -22.11 -10.89
C PRO A 96 13.02 -21.81 -11.06
N GLU A 97 13.32 -20.60 -11.51
CA GLU A 97 14.70 -20.14 -11.72
C GLU A 97 15.40 -19.89 -10.36
N ASN A 98 16.72 -20.08 -10.31
CA ASN A 98 17.49 -19.74 -9.11
C ASN A 98 17.60 -18.22 -8.94
N VAL A 99 17.23 -17.71 -7.77
CA VAL A 99 17.23 -16.27 -7.47
C VAL A 99 18.22 -15.92 -6.36
N SER A 100 18.92 -14.80 -6.51
CA SER A 100 19.82 -14.24 -5.51
C SER A 100 19.34 -12.83 -5.14
N PHE A 101 19.24 -12.56 -3.84
CA PHE A 101 18.92 -11.23 -3.33
C PHE A 101 20.21 -10.57 -2.85
N HIS A 102 20.51 -9.37 -3.36
CA HIS A 102 21.72 -8.62 -2.99
C HIS A 102 23.06 -9.37 -3.17
N GLY A 103 23.12 -10.39 -4.04
CA GLY A 103 24.33 -11.19 -4.28
C GLY A 103 24.54 -12.36 -3.31
N GLU A 104 23.57 -12.62 -2.43
CA GLU A 104 23.59 -13.81 -1.56
C GLU A 104 23.42 -15.11 -2.33
N LYS A 105 23.75 -16.23 -1.68
CA LYS A 105 23.60 -17.55 -2.28
C LYS A 105 22.12 -17.85 -2.55
N PHE A 106 21.81 -18.40 -3.73
CA PHE A 106 20.42 -18.63 -4.15
C PHE A 106 19.62 -19.59 -3.27
N TYR A 107 20.31 -20.43 -2.49
CA TYR A 107 19.72 -21.40 -1.56
C TYR A 107 19.56 -20.87 -0.13
N ASN A 108 20.02 -19.64 0.17
CA ASN A 108 19.83 -19.02 1.49
C ASN A 108 18.49 -18.29 1.62
N ASN A 109 17.65 -18.32 0.58
CA ASN A 109 16.38 -17.63 0.56
C ASN A 109 15.31 -18.40 1.35
N ASN A 110 14.47 -17.66 2.08
CA ASN A 110 13.34 -18.23 2.80
C ASN A 110 12.05 -18.16 1.96
N PHE A 111 11.62 -19.28 1.40
CA PHE A 111 10.35 -19.39 0.66
C PHE A 111 9.25 -19.90 1.59
N ILE A 112 8.33 -19.01 1.97
CA ILE A 112 7.18 -19.37 2.81
C ILE A 112 5.95 -19.46 1.91
N ILE A 113 5.33 -20.64 1.88
CA ILE A 113 3.98 -20.80 1.35
C ILE A 113 3.05 -20.87 2.56
N PRO A 114 2.09 -19.95 2.71
CA PRO A 114 1.13 -20.06 3.80
C PRO A 114 0.36 -21.37 3.64
N HIS A 115 0.47 -22.25 4.63
CA HIS A 115 -0.45 -23.36 4.79
C HIS A 115 -1.77 -22.75 5.24
N GLY A 116 -2.84 -22.92 4.46
CA GLY A 116 -4.17 -22.47 4.85
C GLY A 116 -4.58 -23.17 6.15
N GLY A 117 -4.57 -22.40 7.24
CA GLY A 117 -5.10 -22.76 8.55
C GLY A 117 -5.74 -21.50 9.14
N ASN A 118 -6.92 -21.68 9.72
CA ASN A 118 -7.77 -20.62 10.28
C ASN A 118 -7.03 -19.57 11.11
#